data_AF-A0A0J6RLG1-F1
#
_entry.id   AF-A0A0J6RLG1-F1
#
_cell.length_a   1.000
_cell.length_b   1.000
_cell.length_c   1.000
_cell.angle_alpha   90.00
_cell.angle_beta   90.00
_cell.angle_gamma   90.00
#
_symmetry.space_group_name_H-M   'P 1'
#
loop_
_entity.id
_entity.type
_entity.pdbx_description
1 polymer ?
#
loop_
_entity_poly.entity_id
_entity_poly.type
_entity_poly.pdbx_seq_one_letter_code
_entity_poly.pdbx_strand_id
1 'polypeptide(L)'
;IGADDMFFLSLSMAACKATMDAAHGVPFSSTVTAMARNGVNVGNRVSGLDGQWFVGPADIPVGLFLPGFSVADANPDIGDSAITETAGLGAFAMAAAPAMVQFVGGTPQDALRYSREMAHVTIGRNPGFTLPMLDFIGAPVGIDVRKVVDESMRPVINTATAHKEPGMGIIGAGVVQAPMKCFVDAVSALAAIRAG
;
A
#
# COMPACT_ATOMS: atom_id res chain seq x y z
N ILE A 1 19.91 2.11 -17.04
CA ILE A 1 19.33 3.16 -16.17
C ILE A 1 18.28 3.95 -16.95
N GLY A 2 18.60 4.74 -17.99
CA GLY A 2 17.61 5.56 -18.71
C GLY A 2 16.74 4.88 -19.77
N ALA A 3 16.69 3.55 -19.84
CA ALA A 3 15.92 2.80 -20.85
C ALA A 3 14.67 2.11 -20.28
N ASP A 4 14.53 2.09 -18.96
CA ASP A 4 13.40 1.49 -18.26
C ASP A 4 13.02 2.41 -17.10
N ASP A 5 11.85 3.04 -17.21
CA ASP A 5 11.32 3.95 -16.20
C ASP A 5 11.03 3.23 -14.87
N MET A 6 10.94 1.90 -14.87
CA MET A 6 10.77 1.08 -13.66
C MET A 6 12.09 0.71 -12.97
N PHE A 7 13.26 1.08 -13.53
CA PHE A 7 14.57 0.72 -12.94
C PHE A 7 14.68 1.13 -11.45
N PHE A 8 14.12 2.28 -11.08
CA PHE A 8 14.16 2.79 -9.71
C PHE A 8 13.17 2.13 -8.76
N LEU A 9 12.16 1.41 -9.27
CA LEU A 9 11.12 0.80 -8.43
C LEU A 9 11.74 -0.19 -7.44
N SER A 10 12.58 -1.12 -7.90
CA SER A 10 13.23 -2.12 -7.05
C SER A 10 14.12 -1.49 -5.97
N LEU A 11 14.84 -0.41 -6.31
CA LEU A 11 15.66 0.34 -5.35
C LEU A 11 14.79 1.04 -4.30
N SER A 12 13.68 1.64 -4.72
CA SER A 12 12.72 2.28 -3.80
C SER A 12 12.08 1.27 -2.86
N MET A 13 11.72 0.08 -3.35
CA MET A 13 11.16 -1.00 -2.55
C MET A 13 12.16 -1.49 -1.50
N ALA A 14 13.42 -1.68 -1.88
CA ALA A 14 14.48 -2.08 -0.95
C ALA A 14 14.71 -1.02 0.14
N ALA A 15 14.71 0.28 -0.21
CA ALA A 15 14.84 1.37 0.75
C ALA A 15 13.63 1.43 1.71
N CYS A 16 12.41 1.27 1.18
CA CYS A 16 11.20 1.20 1.99
C CYS A 16 11.25 0.00 2.94
N LYS A 17 11.65 -1.17 2.44
CA LYS A 17 11.78 -2.38 3.24
C LYS A 17 12.78 -2.21 4.38
N ALA A 18 13.98 -1.69 4.10
CA ALA A 18 14.99 -1.41 5.11
C ALA A 18 14.49 -0.42 6.17
N THR A 19 13.75 0.61 5.75
CA THR A 19 13.14 1.58 6.67
C THR A 19 12.10 0.93 7.57
N MET A 20 11.20 0.11 7.00
CA MET A 20 10.14 -0.52 7.77
C MET A 20 10.63 -1.65 8.68
N ASP A 21 11.70 -2.36 8.30
CA ASP A 21 12.35 -3.33 9.18
C ASP A 21 12.99 -2.67 10.41
N ALA A 22 13.57 -1.47 10.26
CA ALA A 22 14.07 -0.69 11.40
C ALA A 22 12.93 -0.24 12.35
N ALA A 23 11.70 -0.16 11.86
CA ALA A 23 10.51 0.17 12.64
C ALA A 23 9.78 -1.07 13.21
N HIS A 24 10.29 -2.28 12.95
CA HIS A 24 9.66 -3.54 13.38
C HIS A 24 10.23 -4.04 14.72
N GLY A 25 9.42 -4.81 15.46
CA GLY A 25 9.83 -5.39 16.74
C GLY A 25 9.67 -4.45 17.96
N VAL A 26 8.99 -3.31 17.79
CA VAL A 26 8.63 -2.44 18.92
C VAL A 26 7.48 -3.08 19.71
N PRO A 27 7.66 -3.40 21.02
CA PRO A 27 6.64 -4.05 21.83
C PRO A 27 5.32 -3.25 21.85
N PHE A 28 4.20 -3.97 21.70
CA PHE A 28 2.84 -3.42 21.70
C PHE A 28 2.53 -2.39 20.61
N SER A 29 3.42 -2.19 19.64
CA SER A 29 3.16 -1.29 18.50
C SER A 29 2.12 -1.90 17.56
N SER A 30 1.15 -1.08 17.16
CA SER A 30 0.10 -1.42 16.21
C SER A 30 0.43 -1.01 14.77
N THR A 31 1.67 -0.57 14.51
CA THR A 31 2.10 -0.12 13.20
C THR A 31 2.35 -1.30 12.26
N VAL A 32 1.79 -1.24 11.06
CA VAL A 32 2.11 -2.17 9.95
C VAL A 32 3.51 -1.88 9.44
N THR A 33 4.33 -2.93 9.33
CA THR A 33 5.74 -2.86 8.91
C THR A 33 6.03 -3.62 7.63
N ALA A 34 5.07 -4.40 7.15
CA ALA A 34 5.11 -4.92 5.79
C ALA A 34 3.69 -5.14 5.29
N MET A 35 3.43 -4.75 4.05
CA MET A 35 2.31 -5.24 3.25
C MET A 35 2.88 -5.92 2.00
N ALA A 36 2.40 -7.12 1.71
CA ALA A 36 2.83 -7.92 0.56
C ALA A 36 1.65 -8.72 0.02
N ARG A 37 1.75 -9.20 -1.21
CA ARG A 37 0.62 -9.80 -1.92
C ARG A 37 1.10 -10.76 -3.00
N ASN A 38 0.37 -11.84 -3.21
CA ASN A 38 0.83 -12.97 -4.03
C ASN A 38 -0.13 -13.36 -5.16
N GLY A 39 -1.09 -12.50 -5.50
CA GLY A 39 -2.11 -12.80 -6.52
C GLY A 39 -3.28 -13.65 -6.02
N VAL A 40 -3.28 -14.02 -4.73
CA VAL A 40 -4.38 -14.73 -4.07
C VAL A 40 -4.75 -14.04 -2.76
N ASN A 41 -3.74 -13.75 -1.94
CA ASN A 41 -3.88 -13.12 -0.64
C ASN A 41 -3.00 -11.87 -0.53
N VAL A 42 -3.44 -10.92 0.30
CA VAL A 42 -2.64 -9.83 0.84
C VAL A 42 -2.29 -10.18 2.29
N GLY A 43 -1.07 -9.91 2.70
CA GLY A 43 -0.56 -10.16 4.04
C GLY A 43 0.04 -8.91 4.67
N ASN A 44 -0.20 -8.72 5.96
CA ASN A 44 0.38 -7.65 6.77
C ASN A 44 1.24 -8.21 7.91
N ARG A 45 2.39 -7.58 8.17
CA ARG A 45 3.14 -7.72 9.43
C ARG A 45 2.93 -6.48 10.29
N VAL A 46 2.83 -6.68 11.61
CA VAL A 46 2.64 -5.61 12.59
C VAL A 46 3.79 -5.63 13.59
N SER A 47 4.34 -4.45 13.90
CA SER A 47 5.57 -4.32 14.70
C SER A 47 5.53 -5.03 16.04
N GLY A 48 4.41 -4.93 16.78
CA GLY A 48 4.25 -5.55 18.09
C GLY A 48 3.89 -7.04 18.04
N LEU A 49 3.76 -7.65 16.86
CA LEU A 49 3.32 -9.03 16.65
C LEU A 49 4.32 -9.77 15.77
N ASP A 50 5.49 -10.04 16.33
CA ASP A 50 6.57 -10.65 15.57
C ASP A 50 6.27 -12.09 15.12
N GLY A 51 6.83 -12.48 13.99
CA GLY A 51 6.66 -13.81 13.39
C GLY A 51 5.27 -14.10 12.78
N GLN A 52 4.32 -13.16 12.81
CA GLN A 52 2.95 -13.38 12.33
C GLN A 52 2.64 -12.60 11.05
N TRP A 53 1.86 -13.23 10.17
CA TRP A 53 1.25 -12.61 9.00
C TRP A 53 -0.27 -12.67 9.12
N PHE A 54 -0.92 -11.52 8.97
CA PHE A 54 -2.38 -11.42 8.94
C PHE A 54 -2.83 -11.31 7.49
N VAL A 55 -3.68 -12.26 7.06
CA VAL A 55 -3.98 -12.46 5.64
C VAL A 55 -5.46 -12.33 5.31
N GLY A 56 -5.73 -11.82 4.12
CA GLY A 56 -7.06 -11.69 3.54
C GLY A 56 -7.01 -11.81 2.01
N PRO A 57 -8.16 -11.98 1.34
CA PRO A 57 -8.19 -12.15 -0.10
C PRO A 57 -7.68 -10.91 -0.83
N ALA A 58 -6.93 -11.11 -1.91
CA ALA A 58 -6.51 -10.03 -2.81
C ALA A 58 -7.65 -9.60 -3.73
N ASP A 59 -7.89 -8.29 -3.80
CA ASP A 59 -8.85 -7.70 -4.72
C ASP A 59 -8.22 -7.55 -6.12
N ILE A 60 -9.05 -7.36 -7.15
CA ILE A 60 -8.60 -7.01 -8.50
C ILE A 60 -8.39 -5.49 -8.56
N PRO A 61 -7.23 -4.98 -9.04
CA PRO A 61 -7.02 -3.55 -9.20
C PRO A 61 -8.04 -2.90 -10.13
N VAL A 62 -8.57 -1.74 -9.72
CA VAL A 62 -9.53 -0.96 -10.51
C VAL A 62 -8.82 0.24 -11.12
N GLY A 63 -8.84 0.34 -12.45
CA GLY A 63 -8.16 1.42 -13.16
C GLY A 63 -8.26 1.30 -14.67
N LEU A 64 -7.18 1.70 -15.35
CA LEU A 64 -7.10 1.72 -16.80
C LEU A 64 -6.47 0.43 -17.33
N PHE A 65 -7.03 -0.11 -18.42
CA PHE A 65 -6.51 -1.25 -19.15
C PHE A 65 -5.86 -0.79 -20.46
N LEU A 66 -4.79 -1.49 -20.86
CA LEU A 66 -4.19 -1.31 -22.18
C LEU A 66 -5.16 -1.76 -23.28
N PRO A 67 -5.07 -1.21 -24.51
CA PRO A 67 -5.94 -1.60 -25.62
C PRO A 67 -5.98 -3.12 -25.84
N GLY A 68 -7.19 -3.68 -25.88
CA GLY A 68 -7.41 -5.11 -26.08
C GLY A 68 -7.51 -5.95 -24.80
N PHE A 69 -7.26 -5.36 -23.63
CA PHE A 69 -7.44 -6.02 -22.32
C PHE A 69 -8.61 -5.45 -21.54
N SER A 70 -9.09 -6.25 -20.57
CA SER A 70 -10.20 -5.91 -19.70
C SER A 70 -10.00 -6.50 -18.30
N VAL A 71 -10.94 -6.20 -17.40
CA VAL A 71 -10.98 -6.81 -16.06
C VAL A 71 -11.08 -8.34 -16.10
N ALA A 72 -11.60 -8.93 -17.17
CA ALA A 72 -11.69 -10.39 -17.31
C ALA A 72 -10.32 -11.06 -17.47
N ASP A 73 -9.30 -10.29 -17.83
CA ASP A 73 -7.92 -10.73 -18.08
C ASP A 73 -7.03 -10.50 -16.84
N ALA A 74 -7.52 -9.75 -15.86
CA ALA A 74 -6.76 -9.31 -14.70
C ALA A 74 -6.52 -10.43 -13.68
N ASN A 75 -5.29 -10.48 -13.16
CA ASN A 75 -4.96 -11.21 -11.95
C ASN A 75 -5.34 -10.39 -10.71
N PRO A 76 -5.71 -11.03 -9.59
CA PRO A 76 -5.76 -10.34 -8.30
C PRO A 76 -4.39 -9.74 -7.94
N ASP A 77 -4.40 -8.77 -7.04
CA ASP A 77 -3.23 -7.95 -6.75
C ASP A 77 -2.00 -8.76 -6.27
N ILE A 78 -0.81 -8.43 -6.80
CA ILE A 78 0.40 -9.26 -6.69
C ILE A 78 1.69 -8.42 -6.61
N GLY A 79 2.67 -8.91 -5.85
CA GLY A 79 4.00 -8.35 -5.69
C GLY A 79 4.26 -7.71 -4.32
N ASP A 80 5.52 -7.48 -3.99
CA ASP A 80 5.90 -6.89 -2.70
C ASP A 80 5.92 -5.34 -2.72
N SER A 81 5.51 -4.72 -3.83
CA SER A 81 5.58 -3.26 -4.00
C SER A 81 4.70 -2.46 -3.03
N ALA A 82 3.74 -3.09 -2.36
CA ALA A 82 2.92 -2.49 -1.30
C ALA A 82 3.77 -2.09 -0.06
N ILE A 83 5.03 -2.54 0.00
CA ILE A 83 6.01 -2.02 0.94
C ILE A 83 6.26 -0.51 0.77
N THR A 84 6.04 0.03 -0.44
CA THR A 84 6.21 1.46 -0.71
C THR A 84 5.12 2.28 -0.02
N GLU A 85 3.85 1.88 -0.12
CA GLU A 85 2.74 2.46 0.63
C GLU A 85 2.90 2.26 2.14
N THR A 86 3.41 1.10 2.56
CA THR A 86 3.71 0.83 3.97
C THR A 86 4.68 1.88 4.55
N ALA A 87 5.64 2.35 3.74
CA ALA A 87 6.60 3.40 4.08
C ALA A 87 6.11 4.84 3.79
N GLY A 88 4.86 5.02 3.38
CA GLY A 88 4.25 6.33 3.10
C GLY A 88 4.49 6.89 1.70
N LEU A 89 5.01 6.09 0.77
CA LEU A 89 5.12 6.43 -0.66
C LEU A 89 3.93 5.84 -1.45
N GLY A 90 4.03 5.77 -2.77
CA GLY A 90 2.97 5.21 -3.62
C GLY A 90 1.66 5.99 -3.50
N ALA A 91 0.55 5.29 -3.31
CA ALA A 91 -0.77 5.92 -3.16
C ALA A 91 -0.86 6.92 -1.98
N PHE A 92 -0.05 6.73 -0.93
CA PHE A 92 -0.02 7.63 0.24
C PHE A 92 0.58 8.99 -0.11
N ALA A 93 1.51 9.03 -1.06
CA ALA A 93 2.17 10.24 -1.55
C ALA A 93 1.66 10.67 -2.95
N MET A 94 0.51 10.16 -3.40
CA MET A 94 0.01 10.41 -4.76
C MET A 94 -0.23 11.89 -5.06
N ALA A 95 -0.51 12.71 -4.03
CA ALA A 95 -0.57 14.17 -4.14
C ALA A 95 0.70 14.83 -4.70
N ALA A 96 1.87 14.20 -4.57
CA ALA A 96 3.13 14.67 -5.16
C ALA A 96 3.34 14.21 -6.61
N ALA A 97 2.48 13.31 -7.12
CA ALA A 97 2.57 12.75 -8.46
C ALA A 97 1.21 12.74 -9.18
N PRO A 98 0.57 13.91 -9.39
CA PRO A 98 -0.76 13.98 -9.99
C PRO A 98 -0.82 13.40 -11.41
N ALA A 99 0.29 13.33 -12.14
CA ALA A 99 0.36 12.68 -13.45
C ALA A 99 0.05 11.17 -13.40
N MET A 100 0.25 10.51 -12.24
CA MET A 100 -0.04 9.08 -12.08
C MET A 100 -1.48 8.70 -12.40
N VAL A 101 -2.43 9.64 -12.26
CA VAL A 101 -3.85 9.39 -12.57
C VAL A 101 -4.08 9.10 -14.05
N GLN A 102 -3.16 9.51 -14.94
CA GLN A 102 -3.20 9.13 -16.36
C GLN A 102 -2.84 7.66 -16.59
N PHE A 103 -2.14 7.04 -15.63
CA PHE A 103 -1.72 5.65 -15.70
C PHE A 103 -2.64 4.73 -14.88
N VAL A 104 -2.95 5.09 -13.63
CA VAL A 104 -3.80 4.27 -12.74
C VAL A 104 -5.29 4.58 -12.85
N GLY A 105 -5.66 5.64 -13.57
CA GLY A 105 -7.04 6.13 -13.64
C GLY A 105 -7.39 7.09 -12.50
N GLY A 106 -8.59 7.68 -12.60
CA GLY A 106 -9.09 8.70 -11.66
C GLY A 106 -8.72 10.13 -12.06
N THR A 107 -8.74 11.03 -11.09
CA THR A 107 -8.51 12.47 -11.27
C THR A 107 -7.39 12.99 -10.37
N PRO A 108 -6.75 14.13 -10.68
CA PRO A 108 -5.80 14.77 -9.76
C PRO A 108 -6.38 15.03 -8.36
N GLN A 109 -7.69 15.26 -8.27
CA GLN A 109 -8.42 15.41 -7.02
C GLN A 109 -8.47 14.09 -6.23
N ASP A 110 -8.59 12.94 -6.90
CA ASP A 110 -8.47 11.63 -6.26
C ASP A 110 -7.08 11.43 -5.66
N ALA A 111 -6.02 11.82 -6.36
CA ALA A 111 -4.65 11.74 -5.83
C ALA A 111 -4.48 12.57 -4.54
N LEU A 112 -5.04 13.79 -4.49
CA LEU A 112 -5.05 14.61 -3.28
C LEU A 112 -5.91 13.99 -2.18
N ARG A 113 -7.07 13.43 -2.54
CA ARG A 113 -8.00 12.78 -1.61
C ARG A 113 -7.35 11.57 -0.96
N TYR A 114 -6.72 10.67 -1.72
CA TYR A 114 -6.04 9.49 -1.18
C TYR A 114 -4.93 9.88 -0.19
N SER A 115 -4.07 10.84 -0.51
CA SER A 115 -3.05 11.31 0.44
C SER A 115 -3.62 11.91 1.73
N ARG A 116 -4.81 12.53 1.67
CA ARG A 116 -5.51 13.04 2.87
C ARG A 116 -6.17 11.91 3.67
N GLU A 117 -6.90 11.02 3.01
CA GLU A 117 -7.54 9.85 3.61
C GLU A 117 -6.51 8.99 4.35
N MET A 118 -5.37 8.71 3.72
CA MET A 118 -4.31 7.91 4.36
C MET A 118 -3.70 8.55 5.60
N ALA A 119 -3.86 9.86 5.80
CA ALA A 119 -3.48 10.52 7.06
C ALA A 119 -4.39 10.13 8.24
N HIS A 120 -5.63 9.68 7.99
CA HIS A 120 -6.54 9.22 9.04
C HIS A 120 -6.14 7.87 9.61
N VAL A 121 -5.55 6.99 8.78
CA VAL A 121 -5.16 5.63 9.18
C VAL A 121 -3.68 5.50 9.56
N THR A 122 -2.95 6.60 9.64
CA THR A 122 -1.51 6.64 9.97
C THR A 122 -1.24 7.38 11.29
N ILE A 123 -0.11 7.11 11.92
CA ILE A 123 0.26 7.72 13.21
C ILE A 123 1.06 9.01 13.08
N GLY A 124 1.62 9.29 11.90
CA GLY A 124 2.47 10.46 11.72
C GLY A 124 2.67 10.85 10.25
N ARG A 125 3.60 11.78 10.05
CA ARG A 125 4.01 12.27 8.73
C ARG A 125 5.53 12.24 8.62
N ASN A 126 6.04 11.88 7.45
CA ASN A 126 7.47 11.89 7.17
C ASN A 126 7.89 13.24 6.54
N PRO A 127 8.66 14.10 7.24
CA PRO A 127 9.10 15.38 6.68
C PRO A 127 10.12 15.25 5.54
N GLY A 128 10.73 14.07 5.36
CA GLY A 128 11.61 13.80 4.23
C GLY A 128 10.87 13.58 2.90
N PHE A 129 9.57 13.27 2.96
CA PHE A 129 8.71 13.07 1.78
C PHE A 129 7.60 14.12 1.80
N THR A 130 7.87 15.32 1.30
CA THR A 130 6.90 16.42 1.31
C THR A 130 5.93 16.34 0.14
N LEU A 131 4.71 16.82 0.34
CA LEU A 131 3.63 16.85 -0.66
C LEU A 131 3.36 18.30 -1.08
N PRO A 132 3.94 18.81 -2.19
CA PRO A 132 3.86 20.23 -2.54
C PRO A 132 2.43 20.77 -2.71
N MET A 133 1.55 19.97 -3.31
CA MET A 133 0.14 20.33 -3.52
C MET A 133 -0.69 20.38 -2.24
N LEU A 134 -0.11 19.97 -1.11
CA LEU A 134 -0.71 20.00 0.22
C LEU A 134 0.17 20.85 1.16
N ASP A 135 0.65 21.99 0.67
CA ASP A 135 1.47 22.94 1.43
C ASP A 135 2.75 22.32 2.03
N PHE A 136 3.38 21.41 1.28
CA PHE A 136 4.60 20.70 1.66
C PHE A 136 4.50 19.90 2.97
N ILE A 137 3.30 19.54 3.43
CA ILE A 137 3.15 18.62 4.55
C ILE A 137 3.83 17.28 4.23
N GLY A 138 4.38 16.61 5.25
CA GLY A 138 4.97 15.29 5.07
C GLY A 138 3.94 14.23 4.69
N ALA A 139 4.35 13.24 3.91
CA ALA A 139 3.53 12.12 3.51
C ALA A 139 3.10 11.29 4.73
N PRO A 140 1.84 10.79 4.77
CA PRO A 140 1.35 9.99 5.88
C PRO A 140 2.17 8.70 6.02
N VAL A 141 2.56 8.33 7.24
CA VAL A 141 3.41 7.16 7.50
C VAL A 141 3.04 6.44 8.81
N GLY A 142 3.30 5.13 8.84
CA GLY A 142 3.02 4.28 9.98
C GLY A 142 1.54 3.95 10.08
N ILE A 143 1.07 3.10 9.16
CA ILE A 143 -0.32 2.61 9.14
C ILE A 143 -0.62 1.93 10.49
N ASP A 144 -1.65 2.40 11.19
CA ASP A 144 -2.07 1.84 12.48
C ASP A 144 -3.25 0.90 12.27
N VAL A 145 -3.09 -0.39 12.61
CA VAL A 145 -4.16 -1.36 12.43
C VAL A 145 -5.43 -1.01 13.20
N ARG A 146 -5.31 -0.29 14.33
CA ARG A 146 -6.48 0.16 15.11
C ARG A 146 -7.24 1.25 14.37
N LYS A 147 -6.53 2.27 13.88
CA LYS A 147 -7.16 3.38 13.12
C LYS A 147 -7.82 2.88 11.84
N VAL A 148 -7.22 1.92 11.14
CA VAL A 148 -7.84 1.29 9.96
C VAL A 148 -9.20 0.69 10.30
N VAL A 149 -9.30 -0.03 11.41
CA VAL A 149 -10.55 -0.66 11.88
C VAL A 149 -11.53 0.39 12.39
N ASP A 150 -11.09 1.31 13.24
CA ASP A 150 -11.91 2.35 13.86
C ASP A 150 -12.55 3.28 12.81
N GLU A 151 -11.77 3.71 11.81
CA GLU A 151 -12.24 4.56 10.71
C GLU A 151 -12.96 3.78 9.60
N SER A 152 -12.97 2.44 9.68
CA SER A 152 -13.45 1.55 8.60
C SER A 152 -12.83 1.89 7.23
N MET A 153 -11.57 2.32 7.22
CA MET A 153 -10.88 2.85 6.05
C MET A 153 -9.69 1.97 5.67
N ARG A 154 -9.80 1.30 4.52
CA ARG A 154 -8.75 0.39 4.02
C ARG A 154 -7.60 1.19 3.39
N PRO A 155 -6.32 0.87 3.71
CA PRO A 155 -5.18 1.45 3.02
C PRO A 155 -5.25 1.25 1.50
N VAL A 156 -5.03 2.32 0.75
CA VAL A 156 -4.99 2.29 -0.72
C VAL A 156 -3.60 1.95 -1.24
N ILE A 157 -3.54 1.23 -2.35
CA ILE A 157 -2.32 0.78 -3.02
C ILE A 157 -2.44 1.11 -4.51
N ASN A 158 -1.43 1.77 -5.08
CA ASN A 158 -1.36 1.97 -6.53
C ASN A 158 -0.52 0.85 -7.12
N THR A 159 -1.05 0.16 -8.12
CA THR A 159 -0.46 -1.10 -8.60
C THR A 159 -0.62 -1.25 -10.10
N ALA A 160 0.35 -1.91 -10.73
CA ALA A 160 0.18 -2.40 -12.10
C ALA A 160 -0.73 -3.63 -12.08
N THR A 161 -1.63 -3.71 -13.05
CA THR A 161 -2.50 -4.87 -13.23
C THR A 161 -1.77 -5.89 -14.10
N ALA A 162 -1.45 -7.05 -13.52
CA ALA A 162 -0.89 -8.17 -14.25
C ALA A 162 -2.00 -9.01 -14.91
N HIS A 163 -1.69 -9.63 -16.04
CA HIS A 163 -2.56 -10.62 -16.65
C HIS A 163 -2.58 -11.91 -15.82
N LYS A 164 -3.72 -12.61 -15.79
CA LYS A 164 -3.87 -13.89 -15.07
C LYS A 164 -3.11 -15.07 -15.70
N GLU A 165 -2.92 -15.03 -17.02
CA GLU A 165 -2.11 -16.04 -17.74
C GLU A 165 -0.61 -15.70 -17.66
N PRO A 166 0.27 -16.68 -17.36
CA PRO A 166 1.70 -16.48 -17.25
C PRO A 166 2.36 -15.91 -18.52
N GLY A 167 3.31 -14.99 -18.35
CA GLY A 167 4.14 -14.45 -19.43
C GLY A 167 3.52 -13.31 -20.24
N MET A 168 2.24 -12.98 -20.01
CA MET A 168 1.56 -11.88 -20.69
C MET A 168 1.91 -10.49 -20.13
N GLY A 169 2.36 -10.42 -18.87
CA GLY A 169 2.89 -9.20 -18.26
C GLY A 169 1.84 -8.21 -17.78
N ILE A 170 2.20 -6.91 -17.80
CA ILE A 170 1.35 -5.80 -17.35
C ILE A 170 0.32 -5.48 -18.42
N ILE A 171 -0.96 -5.44 -18.04
CA ILE A 171 -2.11 -5.17 -18.93
C ILE A 171 -2.88 -3.91 -18.57
N GLY A 172 -2.41 -3.18 -17.56
CA GLY A 172 -3.04 -1.97 -17.06
C GLY A 172 -2.43 -1.53 -15.75
N ALA A 173 -3.07 -0.55 -15.11
CA ALA A 173 -2.74 -0.15 -13.75
C ALA A 173 -3.97 0.44 -13.07
N GLY A 174 -3.97 0.43 -11.75
CA GLY A 174 -5.12 0.83 -10.97
C GLY A 174 -4.82 1.07 -9.51
N VAL A 175 -5.91 1.31 -8.79
CA VAL A 175 -5.94 1.42 -7.34
C VAL A 175 -6.65 0.19 -6.79
N VAL A 176 -6.12 -0.31 -5.67
CA VAL A 176 -6.71 -1.40 -4.90
C VAL A 176 -6.60 -1.06 -3.42
N GLN A 177 -7.29 -1.81 -2.57
CA GLN A 177 -7.33 -1.58 -1.15
C GLN A 177 -6.92 -2.86 -0.41
N ALA A 178 -6.04 -2.73 0.59
CA ALA A 178 -5.67 -3.85 1.44
C ALA A 178 -6.91 -4.39 2.18
N PRO A 179 -7.14 -5.71 2.25
CA PRO A 179 -8.37 -6.27 2.79
C PRO A 179 -8.50 -6.01 4.30
N MET A 180 -9.69 -5.56 4.73
CA MET A 180 -9.97 -5.20 6.13
C MET A 180 -9.67 -6.35 7.11
N LYS A 181 -9.85 -7.61 6.65
CA LYS A 181 -9.59 -8.81 7.43
C LYS A 181 -8.19 -8.82 8.07
N CYS A 182 -7.15 -8.43 7.33
CA CYS A 182 -5.77 -8.41 7.86
C CYS A 182 -5.62 -7.49 9.08
N PHE A 183 -6.38 -6.39 9.10
CA PHE A 183 -6.32 -5.38 10.17
C PHE A 183 -7.15 -5.81 11.37
N VAL A 184 -8.35 -6.36 11.15
CA VAL A 184 -9.21 -6.90 12.22
C VAL A 184 -8.53 -8.06 12.97
N ASP A 185 -7.92 -8.99 12.24
CA ASP A 185 -7.20 -10.11 12.84
C ASP A 185 -6.00 -9.60 13.66
N ALA A 186 -5.26 -8.61 13.14
CA ALA A 186 -4.11 -8.02 13.82
C ALA A 186 -4.51 -7.28 15.11
N VAL A 187 -5.61 -6.52 15.10
CA VAL A 187 -6.14 -5.87 16.31
C VAL A 187 -6.51 -6.92 17.36
N SER A 188 -7.14 -8.02 16.95
CA SER A 188 -7.51 -9.12 17.85
C SER A 188 -6.27 -9.77 18.49
N ALA A 189 -5.21 -9.99 17.69
CA ALA A 189 -3.94 -10.51 18.19
C ALA A 189 -3.22 -9.53 19.15
N LEU A 190 -3.23 -8.23 18.86
CA LEU A 190 -2.70 -7.19 19.76
C LEU A 190 -3.44 -7.15 21.11
N ALA A 191 -4.75 -7.35 21.10
CA ALA A 191 -5.54 -7.39 22.32
C ALA A 191 -5.18 -8.63 23.18
N ALA A 192 -4.97 -9.78 22.55
CA ALA A 192 -4.62 -11.01 23.24
C ALA A 192 -3.26 -10.93 23.98
N ILE A 193 -2.25 -10.31 23.37
CA ILE A 193 -0.92 -10.16 24.02
C ILE A 193 -0.89 -9.16 25.18
N ARG A 194 -1.90 -8.28 25.30
CA ARG A 194 -2.02 -7.34 26.43
C ARG A 194 -2.75 -7.93 27.63
N ALA A 195 -3.52 -8.99 27.42
CA ALA A 195 -4.32 -9.63 28.45
C ALA A 195 -3.54 -10.68 29.27
N GLY A 196 -2.35 -11.09 28.79
CA GLY A 196 -1.42 -11.98 29.50
C GLY A 196 -0.26 -11.20 30.11
#